data_AF-A0A0G3WHC3-F1
#
_entry.id   AF-A0A0G3WHC3-F1
#
_cell.length_a   1.000
_cell.length_b   1.000
_cell.length_c   1.000
_cell.angle_alpha   90.00
_cell.angle_beta   90.00
_cell.angle_gamma   90.00
#
_symmetry.space_group_name_H-M   'P 1'
#
loop_
_entity.id
_entity.type
_entity.pdbx_description
1 polymer ?
#
loop_
_entity_poly.entity_id
_entity_poly.type
_entity_poly.pdbx_seq_one_letter_code
_entity_poly.pdbx_strand_id
1 'polypeptide(L)' 'MPNPKRKHTPHRRDSRRSANSKLDNPNSSKCSNCGSPKLPHRICPECGFYNGKLIVAKKVKKSAAQNQEKEASK' A
#
# COMPACT_ATOMS: atom_id res chain seq x y z
N MET A 1 -30.92 -29.34 5.73
CA MET A 1 -30.18 -28.13 6.12
C MET A 1 -31.16 -27.05 6.55
N PRO A 2 -30.89 -26.32 7.65
CA PRO A 2 -31.71 -25.17 8.02
C PRO A 2 -31.61 -24.09 6.94
N ASN A 3 -32.76 -23.61 6.46
CA ASN A 3 -32.86 -22.60 5.42
C ASN A 3 -33.48 -21.31 5.99
N PRO A 4 -33.08 -20.11 5.54
CA PRO A 4 -33.69 -18.88 6.00
C PRO A 4 -35.20 -18.87 5.74
N LYS A 5 -36.00 -18.65 6.79
CA LYS A 5 -37.46 -18.59 6.68
C LYS A 5 -37.95 -17.42 5.82
N ARG A 6 -37.19 -16.31 5.78
CA ARG A 6 -37.51 -15.09 5.04
C ARG A 6 -36.25 -14.42 4.48
N LYS A 7 -36.44 -13.65 3.40
CA LYS A 7 -35.39 -12.80 2.81
C LYS A 7 -34.92 -11.74 3.81
N HIS A 8 -33.61 -11.49 3.89
CA HIS A 8 -33.09 -10.34 4.62
C HIS A 8 -33.48 -9.04 3.90
N THR A 9 -34.02 -8.08 4.65
CA THR A 9 -34.25 -6.72 4.13
C THR A 9 -32.91 -6.06 3.78
N PRO A 10 -32.88 -5.14 2.79
CA PRO A 10 -31.67 -4.41 2.45
C PRO A 10 -31.12 -3.65 3.67
N HIS A 11 -32.00 -2.98 4.42
CA HIS A 11 -31.63 -2.27 5.66
C HIS A 11 -30.90 -3.16 6.67
N ARG A 12 -31.43 -4.38 6.96
CA ARG A 12 -30.79 -5.32 7.88
C ARG A 12 -29.46 -5.84 7.36
N ARG A 13 -29.32 -6.03 6.05
CA ARG A 13 -28.05 -6.45 5.42
C ARG A 13 -27.01 -5.34 5.51
N ASP A 14 -27.40 -4.12 5.19
CA ASP A 14 -26.48 -3.00 5.02
C ASP A 14 -26.02 -2.45 6.38
N SER A 15 -26.90 -2.40 7.39
CA SER A 15 -26.54 -2.08 8.78
C SER A 15 -25.51 -3.06 9.37
N ARG A 16 -25.68 -4.37 9.12
CA ARG A 16 -24.70 -5.37 9.55
C ARG A 16 -23.35 -5.23 8.84
N ARG A 17 -23.36 -4.89 7.54
CA ARG A 17 -22.13 -4.67 6.76
C ARG A 17 -21.40 -3.41 7.22
N SER A 18 -22.11 -2.30 7.46
CA SER A 18 -21.48 -1.06 7.92
C SER A 18 -20.86 -1.20 9.31
N ALA A 19 -21.46 -1.99 10.19
CA ALA A 19 -20.90 -2.29 11.50
C ALA A 19 -19.64 -3.15 11.42
N ASN A 20 -19.65 -4.19 10.58
CA ASN A 20 -18.65 -5.27 10.64
C ASN A 20 -17.58 -5.22 9.53
N SER A 21 -17.76 -4.40 8.49
CA SER A 21 -16.88 -4.37 7.32
C SER A 21 -16.13 -3.03 7.19
N LYS A 22 -15.63 -2.53 8.31
CA LYS A 22 -14.79 -1.33 8.36
C LYS A 22 -13.35 -1.70 7.99
N LEU A 23 -12.73 -0.88 7.15
CA LEU A 23 -11.33 -1.04 6.76
C LEU A 23 -10.50 -0.04 7.56
N ASP A 24 -9.46 -0.54 8.23
CA ASP A 24 -8.50 0.30 8.95
C ASP A 24 -7.28 0.56 8.09
N ASN A 25 -6.71 1.75 8.22
CA ASN A 25 -5.49 2.11 7.51
C ASN A 25 -4.28 1.38 8.09
N PRO A 26 -3.33 0.93 7.25
CA PRO A 26 -2.11 0.31 7.74
C PRO A 26 -1.25 1.32 8.51
N ASN A 27 -0.61 0.86 9.59
CA ASN A 27 0.29 1.70 10.37
C ASN A 27 1.58 1.99 9.57
N SER A 28 1.88 3.27 9.36
CA SER A 28 3.11 3.73 8.71
C SER A 28 4.06 4.37 9.71
N SER A 29 5.33 3.95 9.68
CA SER A 29 6.44 4.50 10.47
C SER A 29 7.41 5.24 9.56
N LYS A 30 8.10 6.28 10.07
CA LYS A 30 9.13 6.97 9.30
C LYS A 30 10.40 6.12 9.20
N CYS A 31 11.02 6.07 8.01
CA CYS A 31 12.32 5.44 7.83
C CYS A 31 13.44 6.33 8.39
N SER A 32 14.32 5.78 9.23
CA SER A 32 15.43 6.52 9.84
C SER A 32 16.50 6.99 8.84
N ASN A 33 16.58 6.37 7.65
CA ASN A 33 17.62 6.71 6.68
C ASN A 33 17.16 7.72 5.62
N CYS A 34 15.94 7.55 5.08
CA CYS A 34 15.43 8.41 3.99
C CYS A 34 14.18 9.23 4.36
N GLY A 35 13.65 9.09 5.58
CA GLY A 35 12.47 9.83 6.05
C GLY A 35 11.13 9.39 5.45
N SER A 36 11.13 8.52 4.43
CA SER A 36 9.90 8.04 3.78
C SER A 36 9.04 7.17 4.71
N PRO A 37 7.70 7.16 4.52
CA PRO A 37 6.83 6.26 5.26
C PRO A 37 7.08 4.81 4.85
N LYS A 38 7.23 3.93 5.84
CA LYS A 38 7.42 2.50 5.67
C LYS A 38 6.54 1.72 6.65
N LEU A 39 6.20 0.50 6.28
CA LEU A 39 5.55 -0.42 7.20
C LEU A 39 6.54 -0.83 8.32
N PRO A 40 6.07 -0.94 9.58
CA PRO A 40 6.89 -1.43 10.68
C PRO A 40 7.37 -2.87 10.40
N HIS A 41 8.55 -3.21 10.90
CA HIS A 41 9.22 -4.52 10.71
C HIS A 41 9.47 -4.94 9.25
N ARG A 42 9.30 -4.06 8.26
CA ARG A 42 9.67 -4.29 6.87
C ARG A 42 10.88 -3.46 6.44
N ILE A 43 11.56 -3.95 5.40
CA ILE A 43 12.61 -3.22 4.68
C ILE A 43 11.96 -2.01 4.00
N CYS A 44 12.63 -0.86 4.02
CA CYS A 44 12.14 0.32 3.31
C CYS A 44 12.16 0.06 1.79
N PRO A 45 11.04 0.20 1.07
CA PRO A 45 11.00 -0.03 -0.37
C PRO A 45 11.78 1.03 -1.14
N GLU A 46 11.96 2.23 -0.57
CA GLU A 46 12.70 3.31 -1.23
C GLU A 46 14.20 3.08 -1.19
N CYS A 47 14.76 2.97 0.02
CA CYS A 47 16.20 2.94 0.22
C CYS A 47 16.80 1.52 0.38
N GLY A 48 15.98 0.49 0.60
CA GLY A 48 16.47 -0.90 0.76
C GLY A 48 17.17 -1.18 2.09
N PHE A 49 17.06 -0.26 3.05
CA PHE A 49 17.65 -0.39 4.39
C PHE A 49 16.68 -0.97 5.41
N TYR A 50 17.24 -1.77 6.32
CA TYR A 50 16.61 -2.24 7.55
C TYR A 50 17.64 -2.25 8.67
N ASN A 51 17.30 -1.67 9.82
CA ASN A 51 18.18 -1.53 10.99
C ASN A 51 19.59 -0.99 10.65
N GLY A 52 19.65 0.05 9.82
CA GLY A 52 20.92 0.70 9.44
C GLY A 52 21.79 -0.07 8.45
N LYS A 53 21.38 -1.30 8.05
CA LYS A 53 22.11 -2.10 7.06
C LYS A 53 21.40 -2.06 5.72
N LEU A 54 22.18 -1.92 4.64
CA LEU A 54 21.69 -2.03 3.27
C LEU A 54 21.50 -3.51 2.95
N ILE A 55 20.23 -3.95 2.81
CA ILE A 55 19.91 -5.36 2.54
C ILE A 55 19.62 -5.55 1.06
N VAL A 56 18.94 -4.58 0.45
CA VAL A 56 18.60 -4.61 -0.97
C VAL A 56 19.30 -3.46 -1.67
N ALA A 57 20.34 -3.77 -2.44
CA ALA A 57 20.88 -2.84 -3.41
C ALA A 57 19.89 -2.73 -4.57
N LYS A 58 19.05 -1.68 -4.59
CA LYS A 58 18.28 -1.35 -5.80
C LYS A 58 19.27 -1.10 -6.94
N LYS A 59 19.40 -2.05 -7.87
CA LYS A 59 19.98 -1.78 -9.19
C LYS A 59 18.98 -0.88 -9.91
N VAL A 60 19.21 0.43 -9.86
CA VAL A 60 18.41 1.42 -10.59
C VAL A 60 18.47 1.05 -12.07
N LYS A 61 17.36 0.56 -12.64
CA LYS A 61 17.20 0.55 -14.10
C LYS A 61 17.02 2.01 -14.51
N LYS A 62 18.01 2.55 -15.22
CA LYS A 62 17.97 3.85 -15.89
C LYS A 62 16.90 3.84 -17.00
N SER A 63 15.62 3.96 -16.68
CA SER A 63 14.55 4.01 -17.69
C SER A 63 13.73 5.30 -17.65
N ALA A 64 14.37 6.42 -17.32
CA ALA A 64 13.76 7.75 -17.38
C ALA A 64 14.70 8.83 -17.95
N ALA A 65 15.65 8.44 -18.81
CA ALA A 65 16.50 9.39 -19.55
C ALA A 65 16.07 9.58 -21.02
N GLN A 66 14.94 9.01 -21.48
CA GLN A 66 14.58 8.99 -22.92
C GLN A 66 13.30 9.73 -23.31
N ASN A 67 12.58 10.38 -22.38
CA ASN A 67 11.33 11.08 -22.69
C ASN A 67 11.38 12.60 -22.50
N GLN A 68 12.56 13.20 -22.32
CA GLN A 68 12.72 14.67 -22.26
C GLN A 68 13.37 15.27 -23.51
N GLU A 69 14.00 14.46 -24.38
CA GLU A 69 14.61 14.95 -25.63
C GLU A 69 13.62 14.97 -26.82
N LYS A 70 12.50 14.23 -26.73
CA LYS A 70 11.49 14.16 -27.80
C LYS A 70 10.40 15.23 -27.73
N GLU A 71 10.25 15.93 -26.60
CA GLU A 71 9.31 17.06 -26.47
C GLU A 71 9.93 18.41 -26.89
N ALA A 72 11.26 18.50 -27.04
CA ALA A 72 11.96 19.71 -27.48
C ALA A 72 12.23 19.77 -29.01
N SER A 73 11.79 18.75 -29.76
CA SER A 73 11.97 18.63 -31.22
C SER A 73 10.65 18.66 -32.00
N LYS A 74 9.57 19.17 -31.38
CA LYS A 74 8.30 19.48 -32.02
C LYS A 74 7.94 20.95 -31.80
#